data_AF-A0A959BPF1-F1
#
_entry.id   AF-A0A959BPF1-F1
#
_cell.length_a   1.000
_cell.length_b   1.000
_cell.length_c   1.000
_cell.angle_alpha   90.00
_cell.angle_beta   90.00
_cell.angle_gamma   90.00
#
_symmetry.space_group_name_H-M   'P 1'
#
loop_
_entity.id
_entity.type
_entity.pdbx_description
1 polymer ?
#
loop_
_entity_poly.entity_id
_entity_poly.type
_entity_poly.pdbx_seq_one_letter_code
_entity_poly.pdbx_strand_id
1 'polypeptide(L)'
;MKFLSEYRDPELAEKYLEQIQKTVTRPWTIMEVCGGQTHSLVKNGILNMLPKEVRMVHGPGCPVCVTPLNLIDKAIFLAEEKGVILCSFGDMLRV
;
A
#
# COMPACT_ATOMS: atom_id res chain seq x y z
N MET A 1 -8.61 -9.86 -18.39
CA MET A 1 -8.26 -10.37 -17.04
C MET A 1 -9.55 -10.75 -16.35
N LYS A 2 -9.63 -11.96 -15.79
CA LYS A 2 -10.81 -12.43 -15.05
C LYS A 2 -11.06 -11.49 -13.86
N PHE A 3 -12.32 -11.16 -13.56
CA PHE A 3 -12.78 -10.32 -12.44
C PHE A 3 -12.50 -8.80 -12.49
N LEU A 4 -11.91 -8.28 -13.58
CA LEU A 4 -11.54 -6.87 -13.63
C LEU A 4 -12.75 -5.94 -13.77
N SER A 5 -13.77 -6.35 -14.53
CA SER A 5 -15.04 -5.62 -14.67
C SER A 5 -15.93 -5.72 -13.44
N GLU A 6 -15.92 -6.88 -12.76
CA GLU A 6 -16.79 -7.17 -11.62
C GLU A 6 -16.40 -6.40 -10.36
N TYR A 7 -15.09 -6.19 -10.13
CA TYR A 7 -14.59 -5.42 -8.98
C TYR A 7 -14.29 -3.94 -9.29
N ARG A 8 -14.39 -3.51 -10.56
CA ARG A 8 -14.27 -2.09 -10.95
C ARG A 8 -15.63 -1.55 -11.40
N ASP A 9 -16.57 -1.57 -10.46
CA ASP A 9 -17.92 -1.08 -10.65
C ASP A 9 -18.19 0.10 -9.69
N PRO A 10 -18.43 1.32 -10.21
CA PRO A 10 -18.72 2.48 -9.39
C PRO A 10 -20.05 2.36 -8.63
N GLU A 11 -21.08 1.72 -9.22
CA GLU A 11 -22.37 1.54 -8.54
C GLU A 11 -22.23 0.60 -7.35
N LEU A 12 -21.41 -0.44 -7.48
CA LEU A 12 -21.10 -1.34 -6.39
C LEU A 12 -20.30 -0.63 -5.28
N ALA A 13 -19.36 0.24 -5.65
CA ALA A 13 -18.59 1.03 -4.69
C ALA A 13 -19.49 1.98 -3.89
N GLU A 14 -20.42 2.67 -4.54
CA GLU A 14 -21.41 3.53 -3.87
C GLU A 14 -22.29 2.74 -2.88
N LYS A 15 -22.79 1.57 -3.29
CA LYS A 15 -23.55 0.67 -2.40
C LYS A 15 -22.76 0.28 -1.17
N TYR A 16 -21.47 -0.04 -1.31
CA TYR A 16 -20.63 -0.35 -0.15
C TYR A 16 -20.37 0.87 0.74
N LEU A 17 -20.18 2.06 0.17
CA LEU A 17 -20.02 3.29 0.96
C LEU A 17 -21.27 3.59 1.79
N GLU A 18 -22.46 3.42 1.25
CA GLU A 18 -23.71 3.54 2.02
C GLU A 18 -23.80 2.53 3.16
N GLN A 19 -23.41 1.27 2.92
CA GLN A 19 -23.40 0.23 3.95
C GLN A 19 -22.40 0.56 5.05
N ILE A 20 -21.22 1.06 4.70
CA ILE A 20 -20.20 1.52 5.65
C ILE A 20 -20.78 2.67 6.49
N GLN A 21 -21.39 3.68 5.88
CA GLN A 21 -22.02 4.81 6.58
C GLN A 21 -23.07 4.33 7.61
N LYS A 22 -23.91 3.34 7.26
CA LYS A 22 -24.93 2.77 8.16
C LYS A 22 -24.34 1.91 9.28
N THR A 23 -23.18 1.31 9.05
CA THR A 23 -22.54 0.35 9.98
C THR A 23 -21.66 1.04 11.02
N VAL A 24 -21.12 2.20 10.70
CA VAL A 24 -20.21 2.93 11.58
C VAL A 24 -20.97 3.51 12.77
N THR A 25 -20.73 2.94 13.95
CA THR A 25 -21.39 3.34 15.21
C THR A 25 -20.50 4.16 16.15
N ARG A 26 -19.21 4.26 15.84
CA ARG A 26 -18.19 4.95 16.63
C ARG A 26 -16.97 5.28 15.76
N PRO A 27 -16.05 6.14 16.22
CA PRO A 27 -14.77 6.32 15.55
C PRO A 27 -13.98 5.01 15.43
N TRP A 28 -13.46 4.73 14.24
CA TRP A 28 -12.62 3.59 13.92
C TRP A 28 -11.30 4.04 13.33
N THR A 29 -10.21 3.44 13.79
CA THR A 29 -8.90 3.58 13.16
C THR A 29 -8.55 2.25 12.50
N ILE A 30 -8.42 2.26 11.17
CA ILE A 30 -8.12 1.06 10.37
C ILE A 30 -6.76 1.26 9.71
N MET A 31 -5.85 0.32 9.93
CA MET A 31 -4.52 0.36 9.32
C MET A 31 -4.43 -0.65 8.19
N GLU A 32 -3.96 -0.17 7.04
CA GLU A 32 -3.49 -1.04 5.95
C GLU A 32 -1.96 -1.12 5.96
N VAL A 33 -1.40 -2.20 5.44
CA VAL A 33 0.05 -2.45 5.41
C VAL A 33 0.46 -2.95 4.02
N CYS A 34 -0.02 -2.26 2.97
CA CYS A 34 0.31 -2.56 1.59
C CYS A 34 0.34 -1.27 0.76
N GLY A 35 1.52 -0.89 0.25
CA GLY A 35 1.65 0.31 -0.57
C GLY A 35 0.73 0.34 -1.80
N GLY A 36 0.38 -0.83 -2.36
CA GLY A 36 -0.61 -0.93 -3.44
C GLY A 36 -2.03 -0.56 -3.01
N GLN A 37 -2.42 -0.91 -1.77
CA GLN A 37 -3.70 -0.50 -1.20
C GLN A 37 -3.69 0.99 -0.89
N THR A 38 -2.61 1.53 -0.28
CA THR A 38 -2.44 2.98 -0.10
C THR A 38 -2.63 3.72 -1.42
N HIS A 39 -1.93 3.28 -2.47
CA HIS A 39 -2.01 3.90 -3.79
C HIS A 39 -3.43 3.83 -4.35
N SER A 40 -4.10 2.68 -4.25
CA SER A 40 -5.47 2.51 -4.74
C SER A 40 -6.47 3.42 -4.01
N LEU A 41 -6.38 3.51 -2.68
CA LEU A 41 -7.26 4.36 -1.86
C LEU A 41 -7.13 5.83 -2.23
N VAL A 42 -5.88 6.31 -2.37
CA VAL A 42 -5.60 7.71 -2.73
C VAL A 42 -5.99 7.99 -4.18
N LYS A 43 -5.57 7.14 -5.12
CA LYS A 43 -5.83 7.30 -6.56
C LYS A 43 -7.32 7.36 -6.88
N ASN A 44 -8.13 6.55 -6.19
CA ASN A 44 -9.57 6.51 -6.41
C ASN A 44 -10.34 7.46 -5.48
N GLY A 45 -9.67 8.28 -4.67
CA GLY A 45 -10.31 9.25 -3.79
C GLY A 45 -11.17 8.65 -2.65
N ILE A 46 -11.04 7.35 -2.38
CA ILE A 46 -11.88 6.62 -1.42
C ILE A 46 -11.75 7.21 -0.01
N LEU A 47 -10.57 7.70 0.35
CA LEU A 47 -10.33 8.34 1.66
C LEU A 47 -11.28 9.52 1.92
N ASN A 48 -11.66 10.27 0.88
CA ASN A 48 -12.56 11.41 1.00
C ASN A 48 -14.04 10.99 1.03
N MET A 49 -14.35 9.76 0.64
CA MET A 49 -15.71 9.22 0.56
C MET A 49 -16.12 8.46 1.84
N LEU A 50 -15.14 8.04 2.64
CA LEU A 50 -15.40 7.36 3.91
C LEU A 50 -16.06 8.30 4.94
N PRO A 51 -16.86 7.77 5.89
CA PRO A 51 -17.36 8.55 7.01
C PRO A 51 -16.22 9.19 7.80
N LYS A 52 -16.45 10.37 8.38
CA LYS A 52 -15.43 11.12 9.13
C LYS A 52 -14.95 10.38 10.38
N GLU A 53 -15.77 9.48 10.89
CA GLU A 53 -15.49 8.58 12.01
C GLU A 53 -14.48 7.48 11.63
N VAL A 54 -14.30 7.18 10.34
CA VAL A 54 -13.35 6.17 9.86
C VAL A 54 -12.05 6.84 9.46
N ARG A 55 -11.03 6.67 10.29
CA ARG A 55 -9.66 7.10 10.01
C ARG A 55 -8.86 5.94 9.43
N MET A 56 -8.35 6.12 8.21
CA MET A 56 -7.35 5.23 7.64
C MET A 56 -5.94 5.60 8.11
N VAL A 57 -5.14 4.59 8.44
CA VAL A 57 -3.71 4.71 8.77
C VAL A 57 -2.91 3.91 7.76
N HIS A 58 -1.88 4.53 7.20
CA HIS A 58 -0.97 3.89 6.26
C HIS A 58 0.22 3.33 7.02
N GLY A 59 0.22 2.01 7.20
CA GLY A 59 1.28 1.30 7.91
C GLY A 59 2.52 1.08 7.04
N PRO A 60 3.53 0.38 7.57
CA PRO A 60 4.79 0.10 6.88
C PRO A 60 4.65 -0.99 5.79
N GLY A 61 3.85 -0.70 4.75
CA GLY A 61 3.52 -1.64 3.67
C GLY A 61 4.47 -1.67 2.48
N CYS A 62 5.63 -1.00 2.59
CA CYS A 62 6.63 -0.88 1.54
C CYS A 62 7.89 -1.68 1.95
N PRO A 63 8.17 -2.85 1.34
CA PRO A 63 9.29 -3.70 1.73
C PRO A 63 10.65 -3.01 1.53
N VAL A 64 10.78 -2.22 0.46
CA VAL A 64 11.98 -1.42 0.18
C VAL A 64 12.23 -0.40 1.30
N CYS A 65 11.19 0.34 1.69
CA CYS A 65 11.26 1.40 2.68
C CYS A 65 11.61 0.90 4.10
N VAL A 66 11.32 -0.37 4.41
CA VAL A 66 11.66 -0.99 5.70
C VAL A 66 12.89 -1.90 5.64
N THR A 67 13.62 -1.89 4.52
CA THR A 67 14.84 -2.69 4.38
C THR A 67 15.88 -2.19 5.37
N PRO A 68 16.41 -3.06 6.27
CA PRO A 68 17.43 -2.65 7.23
C PRO A 68 18.71 -2.16 6.55
N LEU A 69 19.28 -1.06 7.06
CA LEU A 69 20.49 -0.44 6.50
C LEU A 69 21.67 -1.42 6.41
N ASN A 70 21.85 -2.27 7.43
CA ASN A 70 22.92 -3.26 7.44
C ASN A 70 22.80 -4.33 6.35
N LEU A 71 21.62 -4.51 5.74
CA LEU A 71 21.44 -5.39 4.59
C LEU A 71 21.89 -4.71 3.30
N ILE A 72 21.65 -3.40 3.18
CA ILE A 72 22.13 -2.56 2.07
C ILE A 72 23.66 -2.54 2.07
N ASP A 73 24.29 -2.30 3.23
CA ASP A 73 25.75 -2.31 3.37
C ASP A 73 26.37 -3.64 2.93
N LYS A 74 25.74 -4.77 3.28
CA LYS A 74 26.17 -6.10 2.84
C LYS A 74 26.05 -6.28 1.33
N ALA A 75 24.98 -5.78 0.73
CA ALA A 75 24.78 -5.85 -0.71
C ALA A 75 25.84 -5.04 -1.46
N ILE A 76 26.18 -3.84 -0.96
CA ILE A 76 27.25 -2.99 -1.50
C ILE A 76 28.59 -3.73 -1.40
N PHE A 77 28.93 -4.28 -0.23
CA PHE A 77 30.16 -5.04 -0.04
C PHE A 77 30.29 -6.22 -1.03
N LEU A 78 29.20 -6.95 -1.27
CA LEU A 78 29.21 -8.03 -2.26
C LEU A 78 29.47 -7.50 -3.68
N ALA A 79 28.81 -6.40 -4.06
CA ALA A 79 28.96 -5.81 -5.38
C ALA A 79 30.37 -5.26 -5.63
N GLU A 80 30.97 -4.58 -4.63
CA GLU A 80 32.26 -3.92 -4.77
C GLU A 80 33.45 -4.87 -4.56
N GLU A 81 33.38 -5.75 -3.54
CA GLU A 81 34.57 -6.51 -3.08
C GLU A 81 34.60 -7.96 -3.57
N LYS A 82 33.49 -8.49 -4.09
CA LYS A 82 33.38 -9.92 -4.46
C LYS A 82 33.21 -10.18 -5.95
N GLY A 83 33.19 -9.13 -6.78
CA GLY A 83 33.11 -9.26 -8.23
C GLY A 83 31.85 -10.01 -8.70
N VAL A 84 30.75 -9.92 -7.95
CA VAL A 84 29.50 -10.62 -8.26
C VAL A 84 28.60 -9.77 -9.16
N ILE A 85 27.67 -10.43 -9.85
CA ILE A 85 26.54 -9.74 -10.48
C ILE A 85 25.44 -9.62 -9.43
N LEU A 86 25.22 -8.41 -8.91
CA LEU A 86 24.15 -8.11 -7.96
C LEU A 86 22.88 -7.71 -8.71
N CYS A 87 21.77 -8.41 -8.45
CA CYS A 87 20.45 -8.08 -8.99
C CYS A 87 19.60 -7.40 -7.91
N SER A 88 18.88 -6.34 -8.29
CA SER A 88 18.00 -5.60 -7.39
C SER A 88 16.77 -5.08 -8.13
N PHE A 89 15.72 -4.72 -7.39
CA PHE A 89 14.60 -3.95 -7.94
C PHE A 89 15.04 -2.50 -8.21
N GLY A 90 14.44 -1.86 -9.21
CA GLY A 90 14.86 -0.52 -9.66
C GLY A 90 14.65 0.59 -8.62
N ASP A 91 13.65 0.44 -7.75
CA ASP A 91 13.40 1.34 -6.64
C ASP A 91 14.46 1.21 -5.53
N MET A 92 14.91 0.00 -5.25
CA MET A 92 15.98 -0.27 -4.29
C MET A 92 17.35 0.30 -4.71
N LEU A 93 17.60 0.49 -6.01
CA LEU A 93 18.86 1.09 -6.50
C LEU A 93 19.02 2.58 -6.18
N ARG A 94 17.96 3.23 -5.66
CA ARG A 94 17.94 4.66 -5.33
C ARG A 94 17.86 4.92 -3.82
N VAL A 95 17.86 3.86 -3.03
CA VAL A 95 17.88 3.90 -1.56
C VAL A 95 19.32 3.97 -1.09
#